data_AF-A0A955S5H2-F1
#
_entry.id   AF-A0A955S5H2-F1
#
_cell.length_a   1.000
_cell.length_b   1.000
_cell.length_c   1.000
_cell.angle_alpha   90.00
_cell.angle_beta   90.00
_cell.angle_gamma   90.00
#
_symmetry.space_group_name_H-M   'P 1'
#
loop_
_entity.id
_entity.type
_entity.pdbx_description
1 polymer ?
#
loop_
_entity_poly.entity_id
_entity_poly.type
_entity_poly.pdbx_seq_one_letter_code
_entity_poly.pdbx_strand_id
1 'polypeptide(L)'
;MKPIVKLLLIVGLFLNGSFAQAADSVEEAFKESKLYADVRLRYEFVDQQGPAPITENAHSRTARTRVGVKTGELLGLSAVVEGEHVVYLGNDNYNDTVNGRGDHPVVVDPENIQVNQAYGQYKGIPDTTLRGGRQVIAIDNQRFIGHVGWRQNNQVFDAATITNASIENTNLQYGFIYNVNRIFGEQSLMGDWGSKSHFYHISNTSLPIGKVTTYGYLLDFGSDSAANSSKTFGGSLAGAKDLNDDVKLKYYIEYAYQTDYASNTAEYDANYYHFAPAIVWKGLTTTIGYEILGSDGGRFAFRTPLATGHKFNGWADKFLTTPATGLEDFYIDLTYKVNNLEGNWEILNGLSAKAQYHNFAAEDGVMDYGDEWGIFLEKSINEHVKASVKYANYNADDFATDTQKVTMDIGISF
;
A
#
# COMPACT_ATOMS: atom_id res chain seq x y z
N MET A 1 -6.82 8.25 60.48
CA MET A 1 -5.37 8.25 60.79
C MET A 1 -4.92 6.81 61.02
N LYS A 2 -4.05 6.33 60.13
CA LYS A 2 -3.26 5.09 60.19
C LYS A 2 -3.98 3.72 60.10
N PRO A 3 -3.29 2.73 59.52
CA PRO A 3 -3.86 1.76 58.58
C PRO A 3 -3.72 0.31 59.06
N ILE A 4 -4.55 -0.59 58.53
CA ILE A 4 -4.42 -2.04 58.74
C ILE A 4 -4.59 -2.76 57.38
N VAL A 5 -3.47 -3.33 56.94
CA VAL A 5 -3.28 -4.66 56.33
C VAL A 5 -4.09 -5.03 55.08
N LYS A 6 -3.34 -5.27 53.97
CA LYS A 6 -3.52 -6.32 52.94
C LYS A 6 -2.25 -6.30 52.08
N LEU A 7 -1.23 -7.14 52.33
CA LEU A 7 -1.03 -8.49 51.79
C LEU A 7 -1.44 -8.63 50.30
N LEU A 8 -0.43 -8.63 49.42
CA LEU A 8 -0.48 -9.14 48.05
C LEU A 8 0.94 -9.66 47.75
N LEU A 9 1.19 -10.93 48.10
CA LEU A 9 1.29 -12.06 47.17
C LEU A 9 2.28 -11.81 46.02
N ILE A 10 3.51 -12.25 46.29
CA ILE A 10 4.52 -12.61 45.28
C ILE A 10 3.94 -13.78 44.49
N VAL A 11 3.65 -13.57 43.21
CA VAL A 11 3.50 -14.65 42.23
C VAL A 11 4.51 -14.36 41.13
N GLY A 12 5.60 -15.12 41.16
CA GLY A 12 6.47 -15.26 40.00
C GLY A 12 5.68 -15.89 38.88
N LEU A 13 5.53 -15.15 37.79
CA LEU A 13 5.08 -15.67 36.52
C LEU A 13 6.29 -15.71 35.59
N PHE A 14 6.57 -16.94 35.19
CA PHE A 14 7.64 -17.38 34.33
C PHE A 14 7.78 -16.49 33.09
N LEU A 15 8.97 -15.89 32.95
CA LEU A 15 9.55 -15.52 31.68
C LEU A 15 9.81 -16.80 30.87
N ASN A 16 8.77 -17.37 30.28
CA ASN A 16 8.95 -18.21 29.10
C ASN A 16 8.96 -17.27 27.90
N GLY A 17 10.08 -16.60 27.71
CA GLY A 17 10.48 -16.20 26.37
C GLY A 17 10.68 -17.48 25.59
N SER A 18 9.65 -17.94 24.90
CA SER A 18 9.81 -18.95 23.85
C SER A 18 10.65 -18.29 22.76
N PHE A 19 11.96 -18.43 22.87
CA PHE A 19 12.81 -18.37 21.70
C PHE A 19 12.26 -19.43 20.77
N ALA A 20 11.71 -19.03 19.62
CA ALA A 20 11.46 -19.97 18.54
C ALA A 20 12.83 -20.56 18.20
N GLN A 21 13.09 -21.77 18.71
CA GLN A 21 14.30 -22.50 18.41
C GLN A 21 14.19 -22.84 16.91
N ALA A 22 15.08 -22.29 16.09
CA ALA A 22 15.15 -22.66 14.68
C ALA A 22 15.30 -24.18 14.61
N ALA A 23 14.70 -24.81 13.59
CA ALA A 23 14.87 -26.23 13.39
C ALA A 23 16.36 -26.56 13.24
N ASP A 24 16.88 -27.43 14.11
CA ASP A 24 18.28 -27.87 14.09
C ASP A 24 18.52 -28.95 13.03
N SER A 25 17.47 -29.37 12.32
CA SER A 25 17.52 -30.43 11.30
C SER A 25 16.75 -30.08 10.03
N VAL A 26 17.23 -30.61 8.90
CA VAL A 26 16.57 -30.48 7.59
C VAL A 26 15.16 -31.08 7.60
N GLU A 27 14.95 -32.17 8.34
CA GLU A 27 13.65 -32.85 8.42
C GLU A 27 12.58 -31.97 9.06
N GLU A 28 12.93 -31.26 10.14
CA GLU A 28 12.00 -30.37 10.83
C GLU A 28 11.70 -29.11 10.01
N ALA A 29 12.73 -28.48 9.41
CA ALA A 29 12.51 -27.38 8.46
C ALA A 29 11.63 -27.78 7.26
N PHE A 30 11.76 -29.02 6.78
CA PHE A 30 10.87 -29.56 5.74
C PHE A 30 9.43 -29.71 6.24
N LYS A 31 9.20 -30.27 7.43
CA LYS A 31 7.86 -30.42 8.04
C LYS A 31 7.17 -29.09 8.33
N GLU A 32 7.94 -28.05 8.68
CA GLU A 32 7.43 -26.70 8.91
C GLU A 32 7.17 -25.90 7.63
N SER A 33 7.59 -26.43 6.47
CA SER A 33 7.37 -25.78 5.19
C SER A 33 5.88 -25.74 4.85
N LYS A 34 5.42 -24.60 4.32
CA LYS A 34 4.01 -24.35 3.99
C LYS A 34 3.85 -24.12 2.52
N LEU A 35 3.01 -24.92 1.88
CA LEU A 35 2.43 -24.59 0.58
C LEU A 35 1.25 -23.65 0.83
N TYR A 36 1.08 -22.66 -0.04
CA TYR A 36 -0.07 -21.77 -0.02
C TYR A 36 -0.51 -21.45 -1.44
N ALA A 37 -1.78 -21.12 -1.58
CA ALA A 37 -2.34 -20.69 -2.86
C ALA A 37 -3.34 -19.56 -2.66
N ASP A 38 -3.44 -18.68 -3.65
CA ASP A 38 -4.40 -17.59 -3.69
C ASP A 38 -4.98 -17.46 -5.10
N VAL A 39 -6.29 -17.34 -5.19
CA VAL A 39 -7.01 -17.08 -6.44
C VAL A 39 -7.85 -15.84 -6.26
N ARG A 40 -7.78 -14.90 -7.21
CA ARG A 40 -8.66 -13.73 -7.21
C ARG A 40 -9.34 -13.54 -8.56
N LEU A 41 -10.67 -13.58 -8.54
CA LEU A 41 -11.50 -13.14 -9.66
C LEU A 41 -11.76 -11.65 -9.51
N ARG A 42 -11.59 -10.91 -10.61
CA ARG A 42 -11.84 -9.47 -10.67
C ARG A 42 -12.69 -9.10 -11.87
N TYR A 43 -13.60 -8.17 -11.63
CA TYR A 43 -14.20 -7.34 -12.66
C TYR A 43 -13.86 -5.87 -12.39
N GLU A 44 -13.40 -5.14 -13.40
CA GLU A 44 -13.23 -3.68 -13.34
C GLU A 44 -13.90 -3.02 -14.54
N PHE A 45 -14.85 -2.14 -14.26
CA PHE A 45 -15.51 -1.27 -15.23
C PHE A 45 -14.94 0.13 -15.13
N VAL A 46 -14.68 0.77 -16.27
CA VAL A 46 -14.31 2.19 -16.33
C VAL A 46 -15.10 2.86 -17.45
N ASP A 47 -15.90 3.84 -17.07
CA ASP A 47 -16.44 4.85 -17.97
C ASP A 47 -15.60 6.11 -17.75
N GLN A 48 -14.97 6.61 -18.81
CA GLN A 48 -14.17 7.81 -18.76
C GLN A 48 -14.54 8.67 -19.95
N GLN A 49 -15.01 9.87 -19.66
CA GLN A 49 -15.17 10.87 -20.71
C GLN A 49 -13.80 11.25 -21.24
N GLY A 50 -13.71 11.57 -22.52
CA GLY A 50 -12.47 12.09 -23.08
C GLY A 50 -12.57 12.30 -24.59
N PRO A 51 -11.70 13.16 -25.14
CA PRO A 51 -11.50 13.18 -26.57
C PRO A 51 -10.79 11.88 -27.01
N ALA A 52 -10.76 11.66 -28.32
CA ALA A 52 -10.06 10.54 -28.93
C ALA A 52 -8.65 10.34 -28.32
N PRO A 53 -8.20 9.08 -28.14
CA PRO A 53 -8.77 7.87 -28.71
C PRO A 53 -9.90 7.23 -27.91
N ILE A 54 -10.18 7.64 -26.67
CA ILE A 54 -11.15 6.95 -25.80
C ILE A 54 -12.57 7.16 -26.34
N THR A 55 -13.18 6.09 -26.85
CA THR A 55 -14.54 6.09 -27.41
C THR A 55 -15.41 4.98 -26.83
N GLU A 56 -14.82 4.05 -26.10
CA GLU A 56 -15.50 2.87 -25.55
C GLU A 56 -15.27 2.77 -24.04
N ASN A 57 -16.13 2.02 -23.34
CA ASN A 57 -15.96 1.76 -21.91
C ASN A 57 -15.11 0.51 -21.67
N ALA A 58 -14.28 0.54 -20.62
CA ALA A 58 -13.50 -0.61 -20.23
C ALA A 58 -14.35 -1.62 -19.45
N HIS A 59 -14.27 -2.89 -19.83
CA HIS A 59 -14.80 -4.05 -19.12
C HIS A 59 -13.69 -5.10 -18.96
N SER A 60 -12.94 -5.02 -17.87
CA SER A 60 -11.90 -5.99 -17.53
C SER A 60 -12.48 -7.14 -16.71
N ARG A 61 -12.21 -8.37 -17.12
CA ARG A 61 -12.57 -9.60 -16.40
C ARG A 61 -11.33 -10.46 -16.32
N THR A 62 -10.76 -10.62 -15.13
CA THR A 62 -9.48 -11.28 -14.96
C THR A 62 -9.52 -12.28 -13.81
N ALA A 63 -8.70 -13.32 -13.91
CA ALA A 63 -8.36 -14.19 -12.78
C ALA A 63 -6.86 -14.11 -12.52
N ARG A 64 -6.49 -13.99 -11.26
CA ARG A 64 -5.14 -14.22 -10.78
C ARG A 64 -5.08 -15.53 -10.01
N THR A 65 -4.01 -16.29 -10.20
CA THR A 65 -3.62 -17.39 -9.33
C THR A 65 -2.18 -17.19 -8.87
N ARG A 66 -1.93 -17.35 -7.57
CA ARG A 66 -0.60 -17.43 -6.98
C ARG A 66 -0.45 -18.75 -6.26
N VAL A 67 0.68 -19.40 -6.45
CA VAL A 67 1.04 -20.62 -5.74
C VAL A 67 2.46 -20.47 -5.25
N GLY A 68 2.69 -20.72 -3.98
CA GLY A 68 4.00 -20.56 -3.40
C GLY A 68 4.30 -21.56 -2.30
N VAL A 69 5.59 -21.71 -2.04
CA VAL A 69 6.11 -22.49 -0.92
C VAL A 69 6.99 -21.58 -0.07
N LYS A 70 6.77 -21.63 1.24
CA LYS A 70 7.66 -21.07 2.24
C LYS A 70 8.33 -22.21 2.99
N THR A 71 9.65 -22.25 3.00
CA THR A 71 10.36 -23.28 3.77
C THR A 71 10.24 -23.02 5.28
N GLY A 72 10.38 -24.06 6.09
CA GLY A 72 10.72 -23.90 7.51
C GLY A 72 12.07 -23.22 7.70
N GLU A 73 12.36 -22.81 8.93
CA GLU A 73 13.62 -22.13 9.27
C GLU A 73 14.69 -23.17 9.67
N LEU A 74 15.78 -23.31 8.88
CA LEU A 74 16.94 -24.16 9.18
C LEU A 74 18.12 -23.28 9.62
N LEU A 75 18.57 -23.40 10.87
CA LEU A 75 19.64 -22.54 11.43
C LEU A 75 19.38 -21.04 11.19
N GLY A 76 18.11 -20.63 11.26
CA GLY A 76 17.65 -19.26 11.00
C GLY A 76 17.50 -18.88 9.53
N LEU A 77 17.84 -19.76 8.57
CA LEU A 77 17.65 -19.56 7.14
C LEU A 77 16.28 -20.10 6.69
N SER A 78 15.56 -19.32 5.88
CA SER A 78 14.34 -19.75 5.19
C SER A 78 14.29 -19.17 3.77
N ALA A 79 13.43 -19.73 2.93
CA ALA A 79 13.22 -19.23 1.57
C ALA A 79 11.72 -19.21 1.20
N VAL A 80 11.38 -18.35 0.25
CA VAL A 80 10.07 -18.30 -0.40
C VAL A 80 10.26 -18.35 -1.90
N VAL A 81 9.43 -19.15 -2.58
CA VAL A 81 9.23 -19.10 -4.03
C VAL A 81 7.73 -19.06 -4.29
N GLU A 82 7.28 -18.10 -5.10
CA GLU A 82 5.88 -17.88 -5.45
C GLU A 82 5.78 -17.55 -6.95
N GLY A 83 5.00 -18.35 -7.66
CA GLY A 83 4.60 -18.06 -9.04
C GLY A 83 3.27 -17.32 -9.07
N GLU A 84 3.09 -16.46 -10.06
CA GLU A 84 1.83 -15.77 -10.37
C GLU A 84 1.44 -16.03 -11.82
N HIS A 85 0.13 -16.19 -12.02
CA HIS A 85 -0.50 -16.25 -13.34
C HIS A 85 -1.73 -15.36 -13.35
N VAL A 86 -1.83 -14.45 -14.33
CA VAL A 86 -2.99 -13.58 -14.59
C VAL A 86 -3.52 -13.94 -15.97
N VAL A 87 -4.83 -14.22 -16.04
CA VAL A 87 -5.54 -14.56 -17.28
C VAL A 87 -6.77 -13.69 -17.48
N TYR A 88 -7.12 -13.53 -18.74
CA TYR A 88 -8.37 -12.94 -19.16
C TYR A 88 -9.53 -13.94 -19.05
N LEU A 89 -10.72 -13.45 -18.68
CA LEU A 89 -11.94 -14.24 -18.56
C LEU A 89 -12.99 -13.78 -19.58
N GLY A 90 -12.90 -14.36 -20.78
CA GLY A 90 -13.81 -14.07 -21.89
C GLY A 90 -13.19 -13.11 -22.90
N ASN A 91 -14.00 -12.26 -23.52
CA ASN A 91 -13.49 -11.27 -24.47
C ASN A 91 -13.00 -10.04 -23.73
N ASP A 92 -11.72 -9.74 -23.86
CA ASP A 92 -11.12 -8.52 -23.31
C ASP A 92 -11.68 -7.30 -24.00
N ASN A 93 -12.15 -6.36 -23.19
CA ASN A 93 -12.70 -5.10 -23.67
C ASN A 93 -12.16 -3.93 -22.85
N TYR A 94 -10.84 -3.84 -22.72
CA TYR A 94 -10.16 -2.80 -21.96
C TYR A 94 -8.72 -2.63 -22.42
N ASN A 95 -8.09 -1.51 -22.10
CA ASN A 95 -6.70 -1.24 -22.39
C ASN A 95 -5.80 -1.68 -21.23
N ASP A 96 -4.98 -2.72 -21.43
CA ASP A 96 -4.00 -3.19 -20.43
C ASP A 96 -2.58 -2.64 -20.65
N THR A 97 -2.45 -1.68 -21.58
CA THR A 97 -1.20 -1.04 -22.07
C THR A 97 -0.36 -1.85 -23.05
N VAL A 98 -0.65 -3.14 -23.29
CA VAL A 98 0.13 -4.02 -24.19
C VAL A 98 -0.72 -4.69 -25.27
N ASN A 99 -2.05 -4.69 -25.15
CA ASN A 99 -2.99 -5.32 -26.09
C ASN A 99 -3.43 -4.43 -27.26
N GLY A 100 -2.97 -3.17 -27.31
CA GLY A 100 -3.26 -2.23 -28.40
C GLY A 100 -4.66 -1.61 -28.38
N ARG A 101 -5.47 -1.78 -27.33
CA ARG A 101 -6.84 -1.23 -27.20
C ARG A 101 -6.86 0.23 -26.74
N GLY A 102 -6.17 1.10 -27.49
CA GLY A 102 -6.06 2.53 -27.16
C GLY A 102 -7.38 3.30 -27.09
N ASP A 103 -8.46 2.74 -27.64
CA ASP A 103 -9.82 3.28 -27.65
C ASP A 103 -10.61 3.06 -26.34
N HIS A 104 -10.04 2.30 -25.40
CA HIS A 104 -10.62 2.04 -24.09
C HIS A 104 -9.80 2.72 -22.97
N PRO A 105 -10.45 3.05 -21.83
CA PRO A 105 -9.76 3.44 -20.61
C PRO A 105 -8.79 2.35 -20.14
N VAL A 106 -7.74 2.80 -19.44
CA VAL A 106 -6.68 1.92 -18.95
C VAL A 106 -7.09 1.17 -17.68
N VAL A 107 -6.95 -0.16 -17.72
CA VAL A 107 -7.01 -1.05 -16.56
C VAL A 107 -5.75 -1.93 -16.63
N VAL A 108 -4.76 -1.65 -15.77
CA VAL A 108 -3.43 -2.27 -15.84
C VAL A 108 -3.41 -3.66 -15.19
N ASP A 109 -4.09 -4.61 -15.83
CA ASP A 109 -4.13 -6.02 -15.40
C ASP A 109 -3.85 -6.96 -16.59
N PRO A 110 -2.70 -6.84 -17.29
CA PRO A 110 -2.38 -7.66 -18.46
C PRO A 110 -2.21 -9.14 -18.11
N GLU A 111 -2.36 -9.99 -19.12
CA GLU A 111 -2.01 -11.42 -19.05
C GLU A 111 -0.53 -11.58 -18.71
N ASN A 112 -0.25 -12.41 -17.71
CA ASN A 112 1.09 -12.52 -17.17
C ASN A 112 1.33 -13.90 -16.56
N ILE A 113 2.55 -14.43 -16.73
CA ILE A 113 3.05 -15.58 -15.98
C ILE A 113 4.47 -15.28 -15.53
N GLN A 114 4.69 -15.24 -14.22
CA GLN A 114 5.97 -14.78 -13.69
C GLN A 114 6.29 -15.37 -12.30
N VAL A 115 7.54 -15.20 -11.89
CA VAL A 115 7.93 -15.35 -10.48
C VAL A 115 7.57 -14.05 -9.76
N ASN A 116 6.63 -14.13 -8.82
CA ASN A 116 6.21 -12.98 -8.02
C ASN A 116 7.13 -12.77 -6.81
N GLN A 117 7.54 -13.84 -6.14
CA GLN A 117 8.52 -13.78 -5.04
C GLN A 117 9.51 -14.92 -5.15
N ALA A 118 10.79 -14.62 -4.91
CA ALA A 118 11.88 -15.57 -4.84
C ALA A 118 13.00 -14.98 -3.98
N TYR A 119 12.97 -15.26 -2.68
CA TYR A 119 13.92 -14.67 -1.73
C TYR A 119 14.39 -15.66 -0.68
N GLY A 120 15.61 -15.44 -0.18
CA GLY A 120 16.13 -16.03 1.05
C GLY A 120 16.02 -15.04 2.21
N GLN A 121 15.81 -15.56 3.42
CA GLN A 121 15.71 -14.77 4.66
C GLN A 121 16.53 -15.43 5.76
N TYR A 122 17.31 -14.65 6.49
CA TYR A 122 18.13 -15.09 7.60
C TYR A 122 17.80 -14.34 8.89
N LYS A 123 17.54 -15.08 9.97
CA LYS A 123 17.22 -14.60 11.32
C LYS A 123 18.14 -15.16 12.40
N GLY A 124 19.30 -15.70 12.03
CA GLY A 124 20.27 -16.24 13.00
C GLY A 124 21.02 -15.17 13.80
N ILE A 125 20.79 -13.88 13.53
CA ILE A 125 21.33 -12.76 14.31
C ILE A 125 20.21 -12.25 15.22
N PRO A 126 20.43 -12.10 16.55
CA PRO A 126 19.42 -11.57 17.46
C PRO A 126 18.81 -10.26 16.96
N ASP A 127 17.49 -10.18 17.06
CA ASP A 127 16.67 -9.02 16.69
C ASP A 127 16.86 -8.50 15.26
N THR A 128 17.47 -9.31 14.38
CA THR A 128 17.87 -8.88 13.03
C THR A 128 17.35 -9.86 11.98
N THR A 129 16.68 -9.33 10.97
CA THR A 129 16.26 -10.07 9.79
C THR A 129 16.99 -9.53 8.58
N LEU A 130 17.69 -10.41 7.86
CA LEU A 130 18.24 -10.14 6.53
C LEU A 130 17.37 -10.81 5.49
N ARG A 131 17.11 -10.16 4.36
CA ARG A 131 16.39 -10.76 3.24
C ARG A 131 17.01 -10.33 1.91
N GLY A 132 17.15 -11.27 0.97
CA GLY A 132 17.70 -11.02 -0.36
C GLY A 132 16.94 -11.77 -1.45
N GLY A 133 16.65 -11.10 -2.55
CA GLY A 133 15.93 -11.63 -3.70
C GLY A 133 14.67 -10.83 -4.03
N ARG A 134 13.81 -11.41 -4.90
CA ARG A 134 12.54 -10.82 -5.33
C ARG A 134 11.52 -10.91 -4.21
N GLN A 135 11.06 -9.77 -3.71
CA GLN A 135 10.25 -9.67 -2.51
C GLN A 135 9.24 -8.53 -2.57
N VAL A 136 8.15 -8.66 -1.82
CA VAL A 136 7.27 -7.53 -1.53
C VAL A 136 7.94 -6.60 -0.50
N ILE A 137 7.97 -5.30 -0.81
CA ILE A 137 8.35 -4.23 0.12
C ILE A 137 7.18 -3.25 0.20
N ALA A 138 6.66 -3.03 1.41
CA ALA A 138 5.57 -2.11 1.68
C ALA A 138 5.83 -1.43 3.02
N ILE A 139 6.10 -0.12 2.98
CA ILE A 139 6.51 0.66 4.16
C ILE A 139 5.34 1.53 4.63
N ASP A 140 5.05 1.46 5.93
CA ASP A 140 3.97 2.20 6.61
C ASP A 140 2.62 2.18 5.86
N ASN A 141 2.09 3.36 5.51
CA ASN A 141 0.82 3.52 4.82
C ASN A 141 0.94 3.27 3.30
N GLN A 142 2.15 3.01 2.80
CA GLN A 142 2.52 2.80 1.39
C GLN A 142 2.43 4.05 0.51
N ARG A 143 2.48 5.26 1.10
CA ARG A 143 2.49 6.53 0.35
C ARG A 143 3.76 6.74 -0.48
N PHE A 144 4.87 6.16 -0.05
CA PHE A 144 6.18 6.28 -0.70
C PHE A 144 6.65 4.99 -1.35
N ILE A 145 6.64 3.88 -0.61
CA ILE A 145 7.06 2.56 -1.09
C ILE A 145 5.96 1.55 -0.77
N GLY A 146 5.35 1.03 -1.82
CA GLY A 146 4.22 0.12 -1.79
C GLY A 146 4.31 -0.94 -2.88
N HIS A 147 3.40 -1.91 -2.78
CA HIS A 147 3.39 -3.07 -3.66
C HIS A 147 2.18 -3.09 -4.59
N VAL A 148 1.25 -2.13 -4.48
CA VAL A 148 0.06 -2.03 -5.34
C VAL A 148 -0.75 -3.35 -5.38
N GLY A 149 -0.80 -4.11 -4.27
CA GLY A 149 -1.39 -5.46 -4.24
C GLY A 149 -2.90 -5.54 -4.49
N TRP A 150 -3.54 -4.38 -4.66
CA TRP A 150 -4.88 -4.36 -5.19
C TRP A 150 -4.90 -4.72 -6.68
N ARG A 151 -3.88 -4.47 -7.52
CA ARG A 151 -3.82 -4.95 -8.93
C ARG A 151 -3.60 -6.46 -9.03
N GLN A 152 -3.94 -7.08 -10.16
CA GLN A 152 -3.76 -8.53 -10.38
C GLN A 152 -2.29 -8.87 -10.33
N ASN A 153 -1.49 -8.23 -11.19
CA ASN A 153 -0.04 -8.19 -11.05
C ASN A 153 0.34 -7.10 -10.04
N ASN A 154 1.07 -7.46 -8.99
CA ASN A 154 1.52 -6.49 -7.98
C ASN A 154 2.97 -6.08 -8.21
N GLN A 155 3.33 -4.88 -7.76
CA GLN A 155 4.72 -4.42 -7.77
C GLN A 155 5.56 -5.21 -6.75
N VAL A 156 6.72 -5.70 -7.17
CA VAL A 156 7.70 -6.43 -6.34
C VAL A 156 9.12 -5.96 -6.64
N PHE A 157 10.03 -6.18 -5.69
CA PHE A 157 11.36 -5.59 -5.71
C PHE A 157 12.43 -6.67 -5.66
N ASP A 158 13.40 -6.61 -6.56
CA ASP A 158 14.63 -7.38 -6.41
C ASP A 158 15.55 -6.57 -5.50
N ALA A 159 15.71 -7.01 -4.25
CA ALA A 159 16.31 -6.19 -3.21
C ALA A 159 17.08 -7.00 -2.17
N ALA A 160 17.97 -6.30 -1.46
CA ALA A 160 18.53 -6.74 -0.19
C ALA A 160 18.05 -5.81 0.92
N THR A 161 17.47 -6.37 1.97
CA THR A 161 16.92 -5.61 3.11
C THR A 161 17.45 -6.14 4.43
N ILE A 162 17.61 -5.23 5.39
CA ILE A 162 17.90 -5.51 6.79
C ILE A 162 16.86 -4.81 7.65
N THR A 163 16.34 -5.53 8.64
CA THR A 163 15.52 -4.97 9.71
C THR A 163 16.15 -5.35 11.03
N ASN A 164 16.35 -4.38 11.92
CA ASN A 164 16.90 -4.59 13.25
C ASN A 164 15.98 -3.95 14.30
N ALA A 165 15.75 -4.68 15.39
CA ALA A 165 14.92 -4.27 16.53
C ALA A 165 15.64 -4.43 17.87
N SER A 166 16.98 -4.41 17.89
CA SER A 166 17.77 -4.63 19.12
C SER A 166 17.71 -3.45 20.09
N ILE A 167 17.17 -2.30 19.66
CA ILE A 167 16.92 -1.15 20.50
C ILE A 167 15.44 -1.19 20.91
N GLU A 168 15.18 -1.12 22.22
CA GLU A 168 13.82 -1.18 22.75
C GLU A 168 12.89 -0.15 22.07
N ASN A 169 11.69 -0.59 21.69
CA ASN A 169 10.67 0.22 21.02
C ASN A 169 11.12 0.88 19.71
N THR A 170 12.24 0.45 19.12
CA THR A 170 12.82 1.06 17.92
C THR A 170 13.06 0.01 16.85
N ASN A 171 12.59 0.29 15.64
CA ASN A 171 12.82 -0.54 14.47
C ASN A 171 13.63 0.26 13.45
N LEU A 172 14.75 -0.32 13.04
CA LEU A 172 15.65 0.21 12.01
C LEU A 172 15.51 -0.65 10.76
N GLN A 173 15.26 -0.03 9.61
CA GLN A 173 15.25 -0.71 8.33
C GLN A 173 16.15 0.01 7.33
N TYR A 174 16.88 -0.79 6.58
CA TYR A 174 17.61 -0.35 5.40
C TYR A 174 17.35 -1.33 4.26
N GLY A 175 17.26 -0.81 3.04
CA GLY A 175 17.24 -1.67 1.86
C GLY A 175 17.91 -1.04 0.66
N PHE A 176 18.50 -1.90 -0.17
CA PHE A 176 18.99 -1.61 -1.50
C PHE A 176 18.09 -2.31 -2.51
N ILE A 177 17.51 -1.54 -3.43
CA ILE A 177 16.62 -2.03 -4.49
C ILE A 177 17.41 -2.03 -5.79
N TYR A 178 17.56 -3.21 -6.38
CA TYR A 178 18.28 -3.43 -7.63
C TYR A 178 17.34 -3.38 -8.86
N ASN A 179 16.10 -3.83 -8.71
CA ASN A 179 15.08 -3.77 -9.76
C ASN A 179 13.70 -3.54 -9.15
N VAL A 180 12.86 -2.78 -9.85
CA VAL A 180 11.43 -2.64 -9.55
C VAL A 180 10.63 -3.33 -10.65
N ASN A 181 10.01 -4.45 -10.31
CA ASN A 181 9.09 -5.16 -11.19
C ASN A 181 7.69 -4.58 -10.98
N ARG A 182 7.15 -3.93 -11.99
CA ARG A 182 5.95 -3.08 -11.89
C ARG A 182 4.70 -3.84 -12.31
N ILE A 183 3.56 -3.21 -12.05
CA ILE A 183 2.22 -3.76 -12.31
C ILE A 183 1.92 -4.02 -13.80
N PHE A 184 2.72 -3.48 -14.72
CA PHE A 184 2.50 -3.57 -16.17
C PHE A 184 2.88 -4.92 -16.79
N GLY A 185 3.53 -5.82 -16.03
CA GLY A 185 3.91 -7.15 -16.48
C GLY A 185 5.10 -7.17 -17.44
N GLU A 186 5.65 -8.37 -17.65
CA GLU A 186 6.92 -8.62 -18.38
C GLU A 186 6.85 -8.27 -19.88
N GLN A 187 5.65 -8.18 -20.47
CA GLN A 187 5.47 -7.80 -21.88
C GLN A 187 5.55 -6.28 -22.10
N SER A 188 5.43 -5.47 -21.06
CA SER A 188 5.45 -4.02 -21.16
C SER A 188 6.87 -3.49 -21.17
N LEU A 189 7.14 -2.50 -22.02
CA LEU A 189 8.40 -1.73 -21.97
C LEU A 189 8.56 -0.94 -20.66
N MET A 190 7.47 -0.78 -19.90
CA MET A 190 7.46 -0.18 -18.56
C MET A 190 7.30 -1.22 -17.45
N GLY A 191 7.45 -2.51 -17.78
CA GLY A 191 7.32 -3.64 -16.86
C GLY A 191 8.35 -3.64 -15.75
N ASP A 192 9.56 -3.17 -16.05
CA ASP A 192 10.68 -3.12 -15.11
C ASP A 192 11.39 -1.78 -15.14
N TRP A 193 11.92 -1.38 -13.99
CA TRP A 193 12.93 -0.33 -13.88
C TRP A 193 14.16 -0.86 -13.16
N GLY A 194 15.30 -0.83 -13.85
CA GLY A 194 16.60 -1.00 -13.22
C GLY A 194 16.80 0.08 -12.15
N SER A 195 17.37 -0.31 -11.01
CA SER A 195 17.39 0.56 -9.83
C SER A 195 18.72 0.48 -9.07
N LYS A 196 19.13 1.61 -8.50
CA LYS A 196 20.20 1.71 -7.50
C LYS A 196 19.70 2.48 -6.29
N SER A 197 18.47 2.16 -5.90
CA SER A 197 17.76 2.92 -4.88
C SER A 197 18.08 2.42 -3.48
N HIS A 198 18.15 3.35 -2.53
CA HIS A 198 18.33 3.07 -1.11
C HIS A 198 17.14 3.61 -0.33
N PHE A 199 16.69 2.87 0.69
CA PHE A 199 15.78 3.41 1.69
C PHE A 199 16.33 3.20 3.10
N TYR A 200 16.10 4.19 3.95
CA TYR A 200 16.33 4.17 5.39
C TYR A 200 15.01 4.51 6.07
N HIS A 201 14.66 3.73 7.09
CA HIS A 201 13.41 3.91 7.82
C HIS A 201 13.61 3.58 9.29
N ILE A 202 13.28 4.52 10.15
CA ILE A 202 13.44 4.40 11.59
C ILE A 202 12.11 4.74 12.22
N SER A 203 11.54 3.79 12.96
CA SER A 203 10.32 4.03 13.75
C SER A 203 10.57 3.78 15.22
N ASN A 204 9.97 4.61 16.07
CA ASN A 204 10.07 4.51 17.51
C ASN A 204 8.68 4.68 18.14
N THR A 205 8.34 3.81 19.09
CA THR A 205 7.05 3.79 19.79
C THR A 205 7.18 4.06 21.30
N SER A 206 8.32 4.56 21.78
CA SER A 206 8.52 4.80 23.23
C SER A 206 7.87 6.09 23.72
N LEU A 207 7.51 7.01 22.81
CA LEU A 207 6.90 8.28 23.18
C LEU A 207 5.39 8.12 23.46
N PRO A 208 4.86 8.73 24.54
CA PRO A 208 3.42 8.68 24.86
C PRO A 208 2.51 9.29 23.78
N ILE A 209 3.07 10.13 22.91
CA ILE A 209 2.36 10.74 21.78
C ILE A 209 2.18 9.79 20.57
N GLY A 210 2.73 8.58 20.63
CA GLY A 210 2.58 7.57 19.58
C GLY A 210 3.86 7.30 18.80
N LYS A 211 3.70 6.72 17.61
CA LYS A 211 4.81 6.28 16.76
C LYS A 211 5.40 7.47 16.02
N VAL A 212 6.67 7.76 16.28
CA VAL A 212 7.47 8.70 15.48
C VAL A 212 8.27 7.91 14.46
N THR A 213 8.26 8.37 13.22
CA THR A 213 8.99 7.77 12.11
C THR A 213 9.85 8.84 11.45
N THR A 214 11.07 8.49 11.06
CA THR A 214 11.91 9.29 10.17
C THR A 214 12.46 8.40 9.07
N TYR A 215 12.63 8.95 7.88
CA TYR A 215 13.05 8.17 6.73
C TYR A 215 13.85 8.99 5.72
N GLY A 216 14.60 8.26 4.90
CA GLY A 216 15.30 8.78 3.72
C GLY A 216 15.13 7.80 2.57
N TYR A 217 14.58 8.28 1.46
CA TYR A 217 14.39 7.51 0.23
C TYR A 217 15.23 8.14 -0.88
N LEU A 218 16.26 7.42 -1.33
CA LEU A 218 17.18 7.83 -2.38
C LEU A 218 16.90 6.95 -3.60
N LEU A 219 16.06 7.44 -4.51
CA LEU A 219 15.58 6.69 -5.66
C LEU A 219 16.40 7.04 -6.90
N ASP A 220 17.01 6.03 -7.52
CA ASP A 220 17.76 6.12 -8.78
C ASP A 220 17.27 5.00 -9.71
N PHE A 221 16.62 5.40 -10.81
CA PHE A 221 16.03 4.49 -11.79
C PHE A 221 16.76 4.53 -13.15
N GLY A 222 17.94 5.15 -13.22
CA GLY A 222 18.73 5.25 -14.44
C GLY A 222 17.95 5.80 -15.64
N SER A 223 18.25 5.27 -16.82
CA SER A 223 17.59 5.68 -18.07
C SER A 223 16.14 5.22 -18.18
N ASP A 224 15.74 4.18 -17.44
CA ASP A 224 14.41 3.59 -17.55
C ASP A 224 13.33 4.55 -17.00
N SER A 225 13.70 5.39 -16.02
CA SER A 225 12.79 6.34 -15.39
C SER A 225 13.51 7.52 -14.73
N ALA A 226 14.43 8.17 -15.46
CA ALA A 226 15.23 9.30 -14.99
C ALA A 226 14.42 10.36 -14.23
N ALA A 227 13.29 10.79 -14.79
CA ALA A 227 12.40 11.81 -14.20
C ALA A 227 11.73 11.39 -12.88
N ASN A 228 11.79 10.12 -12.48
CA ASN A 228 11.26 9.64 -11.19
C ASN A 228 12.37 9.41 -10.15
N SER A 229 13.63 9.65 -10.51
CA SER A 229 14.74 9.59 -9.56
C SER A 229 14.69 10.82 -8.66
N SER A 230 14.84 10.63 -7.35
CA SER A 230 14.65 11.70 -6.37
C SER A 230 15.30 11.32 -5.04
N LYS A 231 15.60 12.32 -4.21
CA LYS A 231 15.96 12.12 -2.81
C LYS A 231 14.89 12.76 -1.93
N THR A 232 14.32 12.00 -1.01
CA THR A 232 13.27 12.44 -0.10
C THR A 232 13.69 12.16 1.33
N PHE A 233 13.59 13.17 2.19
CA PHE A 233 13.75 13.03 3.63
C PHE A 233 12.49 13.51 4.32
N GLY A 234 12.01 12.75 5.30
CA GLY A 234 10.77 13.10 5.97
C GLY A 234 10.59 12.40 7.30
N GLY A 235 9.46 12.69 7.92
CA GLY A 235 9.06 12.07 9.17
C GLY A 235 7.57 12.20 9.43
N SER A 236 7.06 11.27 10.22
CA SER A 236 5.65 11.20 10.57
C SER A 236 5.42 10.92 12.05
N LEU A 237 4.27 11.36 12.54
CA LEU A 237 3.75 11.07 13.86
C LEU A 237 2.36 10.45 13.72
N ALA A 238 2.20 9.23 14.23
CA ALA A 238 0.92 8.52 14.27
C ALA A 238 0.55 8.16 15.71
N GLY A 239 -0.56 8.68 16.21
CA GLY A 239 -0.97 8.50 17.60
C GLY A 239 -2.46 8.23 17.77
N ALA A 240 -2.82 7.75 18.96
CA ALA A 240 -4.20 7.56 19.39
C ALA A 240 -4.34 7.92 20.87
N LYS A 241 -5.46 8.54 21.23
CA LYS A 241 -5.80 8.96 22.59
C LYS A 241 -7.29 8.75 22.84
N ASP A 242 -7.61 8.01 23.90
CA ASP A 242 -8.98 7.91 24.39
C ASP A 242 -9.39 9.27 24.98
N LEU A 243 -10.48 9.85 24.47
CA LEU A 243 -11.06 11.10 24.99
C LEU A 243 -12.05 10.79 26.12
N ASN A 244 -12.75 9.66 26.02
CA ASN A 244 -13.60 9.03 27.02
C ASN A 244 -13.81 7.54 26.66
N ASP A 245 -14.67 6.83 27.39
CA ASP A 245 -14.92 5.39 27.20
C ASP A 245 -15.46 5.01 25.80
N ASP A 246 -16.12 5.94 25.10
CA ASP A 246 -16.78 5.70 23.81
C ASP A 246 -16.05 6.34 22.62
N VAL A 247 -15.17 7.32 22.87
CA VAL A 247 -14.57 8.19 21.85
C VAL A 247 -13.05 8.14 21.91
N LYS A 248 -12.44 7.78 20.78
CA LYS A 248 -10.98 7.78 20.59
C LYS A 248 -10.58 8.73 19.48
N LEU A 249 -9.66 9.63 19.78
CA LEU A 249 -8.98 10.46 18.78
C LEU A 249 -7.77 9.71 18.22
N LYS A 250 -7.65 9.64 16.91
CA LYS A 250 -6.42 9.27 16.19
C LYS A 250 -5.90 10.49 15.46
N TYR A 251 -4.61 10.53 15.21
CA TYR A 251 -3.99 11.58 14.41
C TYR A 251 -2.80 11.04 13.63
N TYR A 252 -2.64 11.57 12.44
CA TYR A 252 -1.49 11.36 11.57
C TYR A 252 -1.00 12.72 11.08
N ILE A 253 0.30 12.95 11.19
CA ILE A 253 0.98 14.13 10.65
C ILE A 253 2.25 13.65 9.96
N GLU A 254 2.50 14.12 8.75
CA GLU A 254 3.71 13.81 7.99
C GLU A 254 4.21 15.03 7.24
N TYR A 255 5.53 15.16 7.20
CA TYR A 255 6.23 16.14 6.38
C TYR A 255 7.39 15.45 5.66
N ALA A 256 7.60 15.79 4.39
CA ALA A 256 8.80 15.41 3.67
C ALA A 256 9.27 16.52 2.72
N TYR A 257 10.58 16.55 2.49
CA TYR A 257 11.21 17.40 1.50
C TYR A 257 11.86 16.52 0.43
N GLN A 258 11.56 16.80 -0.84
CA GLN A 258 12.07 16.07 -1.99
C GLN A 258 12.83 17.00 -2.93
N THR A 259 13.92 16.50 -3.48
CA THR A 259 14.74 17.16 -4.50
C THR A 259 15.14 16.15 -5.57
N ASP A 260 15.64 16.64 -6.70
CA ASP A 260 16.27 15.80 -7.72
C ASP A 260 17.45 14.99 -7.16
N TYR A 261 17.70 13.85 -7.80
CA TYR A 261 18.77 12.94 -7.42
C TYR A 261 19.19 12.04 -8.60
N ALA A 262 20.48 11.69 -8.63
CA ALA A 262 21.08 10.73 -9.55
C ALA A 262 20.74 11.00 -11.02
N SER A 263 19.97 10.14 -11.67
CA SER A 263 19.64 10.26 -13.10
C SER A 263 18.60 11.33 -13.44
N ASN A 264 17.96 11.98 -12.46
CA ASN A 264 16.99 13.02 -12.76
C ASN A 264 17.67 14.24 -13.38
N THR A 265 17.16 14.69 -14.52
CA THR A 265 17.70 15.82 -15.28
C THR A 265 17.00 17.14 -14.99
N ALA A 266 15.85 17.10 -14.31
CA ALA A 266 15.18 18.30 -13.83
C ALA A 266 15.78 18.69 -12.48
N GLU A 267 16.19 19.95 -12.33
CA GLU A 267 16.50 20.54 -11.03
C GLU A 267 15.18 21.02 -10.42
N TYR A 268 14.83 20.50 -9.24
CA TYR A 268 13.60 20.88 -8.55
C TYR A 268 13.70 20.60 -7.06
N ASP A 269 12.84 21.28 -6.31
CA ASP A 269 12.52 20.92 -4.94
C ASP A 269 11.02 21.05 -4.65
N ALA A 270 10.52 20.17 -3.79
CA ALA A 270 9.10 20.15 -3.45
C ALA A 270 8.89 19.67 -2.01
N ASN A 271 7.87 20.22 -1.36
CA ASN A 271 7.46 19.82 -0.03
C ASN A 271 6.25 18.88 -0.11
N TYR A 272 6.11 18.04 0.91
CA TYR A 272 4.95 17.19 1.14
C TYR A 272 4.43 17.40 2.55
N TYR A 273 3.12 17.50 2.68
CA TYR A 273 2.43 17.62 3.96
C TYR A 273 1.23 16.68 3.99
N HIS A 274 1.00 16.02 5.11
CA HIS A 274 -0.23 15.26 5.32
C HIS A 274 -0.69 15.40 6.77
N PHE A 275 -1.92 15.85 6.96
CA PHE A 275 -2.58 15.96 8.25
C PHE A 275 -3.92 15.24 8.21
N ALA A 276 -4.10 14.22 9.05
CA ALA A 276 -5.31 13.39 9.06
C ALA A 276 -5.74 12.98 10.49
N PRO A 277 -6.40 13.88 11.25
CA PRO A 277 -7.11 13.51 12.47
C PRO A 277 -8.33 12.63 12.18
N ALA A 278 -8.62 11.72 13.10
CA ALA A 278 -9.81 10.89 13.03
C ALA A 278 -10.47 10.69 14.39
N ILE A 279 -11.81 10.68 14.42
CA ILE A 279 -12.60 10.31 15.59
C ILE A 279 -13.16 8.91 15.38
N VAL A 280 -12.95 8.04 16.36
CA VAL A 280 -13.57 6.72 16.43
C VAL A 280 -14.66 6.77 17.50
N TRP A 281 -15.90 6.47 17.10
CA TRP A 281 -17.05 6.41 17.98
C TRP A 281 -17.97 5.25 17.57
N LYS A 282 -18.21 4.31 18.51
CA LYS A 282 -19.10 3.14 18.31
C LYS A 282 -18.89 2.37 17.00
N GLY A 283 -17.63 2.17 16.61
CA GLY A 283 -17.25 1.44 15.39
C GLY A 283 -17.21 2.28 14.11
N LEU A 284 -17.69 3.53 14.13
CA LEU A 284 -17.49 4.51 13.06
C LEU A 284 -16.16 5.22 13.27
N THR A 285 -15.32 5.23 12.24
CA THR A 285 -14.12 6.07 12.16
C THR A 285 -14.37 7.15 11.11
N THR A 286 -14.37 8.41 11.55
CA THR A 286 -14.44 9.59 10.68
C THR A 286 -13.08 10.23 10.63
N THR A 287 -12.46 10.31 9.45
CA THR A 287 -11.18 11.00 9.22
C THR A 287 -11.45 12.24 8.39
N ILE A 288 -10.85 13.36 8.76
CA ILE A 288 -10.78 14.56 7.92
C ILE A 288 -9.31 14.77 7.62
N GLY A 289 -8.94 14.70 6.36
CA GLY A 289 -7.56 14.78 5.93
C GLY A 289 -7.30 15.92 4.96
N TYR A 290 -6.08 16.41 4.98
CA TYR A 290 -5.55 17.36 4.02
C TYR A 290 -4.13 16.94 3.64
N GLU A 291 -3.93 16.63 2.37
CA GLU A 291 -2.66 16.19 1.80
C GLU A 291 -2.21 17.17 0.73
N ILE A 292 -0.92 17.52 0.74
CA ILE A 292 -0.31 18.40 -0.25
C ILE A 292 0.90 17.69 -0.84
N LEU A 293 0.91 17.55 -2.16
CA LEU A 293 2.09 17.24 -2.97
C LEU A 293 2.52 18.53 -3.67
N GLY A 294 3.54 19.19 -3.14
CA GLY A 294 3.92 20.54 -3.58
C GLY A 294 4.52 20.60 -4.98
N SER A 295 4.57 21.81 -5.52
CA SER A 295 5.11 22.17 -6.83
C SER A 295 6.37 23.02 -6.73
N ASP A 296 7.23 22.94 -7.75
CA ASP A 296 8.32 23.89 -8.04
C ASP A 296 7.86 24.86 -9.15
N GLY A 297 6.97 25.79 -8.77
CA GLY A 297 6.46 26.86 -9.65
C GLY A 297 5.79 26.35 -10.92
N GLY A 298 5.02 25.26 -10.82
CA GLY A 298 4.27 24.66 -11.92
C GLY A 298 5.10 23.85 -12.92
N ARG A 299 6.42 23.69 -12.69
CA ARG A 299 7.34 23.01 -13.62
C ARG A 299 7.55 21.54 -13.27
N PHE A 300 7.60 21.25 -11.98
CA PHE A 300 7.78 19.92 -11.43
C PHE A 300 7.00 19.82 -10.13
N ALA A 301 6.64 18.61 -9.72
CA ALA A 301 5.92 18.38 -8.48
C ALA A 301 6.49 17.20 -7.71
N PHE A 302 6.15 17.13 -6.42
CA PHE A 302 6.48 16.02 -5.56
C PHE A 302 5.99 14.69 -6.14
N ARG A 303 6.88 13.71 -6.25
CA ARG A 303 6.58 12.40 -6.85
C ARG A 303 6.74 11.26 -5.85
N THR A 304 5.90 10.26 -6.00
CA THR A 304 5.96 9.02 -5.22
C THR A 304 5.88 7.80 -6.15
N PRO A 305 6.91 7.57 -6.97
CA PRO A 305 6.83 6.64 -8.10
C PRO A 305 6.66 5.17 -7.68
N LEU A 306 6.94 4.84 -6.42
CA LEU A 306 6.81 3.51 -5.85
C LEU A 306 5.59 3.36 -4.93
N ALA A 307 4.70 4.35 -4.87
CA ALA A 307 3.53 4.33 -3.99
C ALA A 307 2.49 3.28 -4.39
N THR A 308 1.72 2.82 -3.41
CA THR A 308 0.38 2.27 -3.69
C THR A 308 -0.59 3.45 -3.90
N GLY A 309 -0.44 4.13 -5.04
CA GLY A 309 -1.11 5.40 -5.36
C GLY A 309 -2.62 5.37 -5.18
N HIS A 310 -3.29 4.33 -5.68
CA HIS A 310 -4.75 4.12 -5.57
C HIS A 310 -5.33 4.16 -4.14
N LYS A 311 -4.50 4.10 -3.10
CA LYS A 311 -4.98 4.26 -1.71
C LYS A 311 -5.20 5.74 -1.34
N PHE A 312 -4.62 6.66 -2.11
CA PHE A 312 -4.57 8.10 -1.91
C PHE A 312 -5.18 8.80 -3.11
N ASN A 313 -5.58 10.06 -2.93
CA ASN A 313 -6.02 10.94 -4.01
C ASN A 313 -7.07 10.33 -4.95
N GLY A 314 -8.06 9.65 -4.35
CA GLY A 314 -9.18 9.06 -5.09
C GLY A 314 -8.93 7.66 -5.68
N TRP A 315 -10.01 6.98 -6.00
CA TRP A 315 -10.06 5.65 -6.62
C TRP A 315 -10.32 5.70 -8.12
N ALA A 316 -10.62 6.87 -8.69
CA ALA A 316 -10.69 7.10 -10.14
C ALA A 316 -9.30 7.12 -10.81
N ASP A 317 -8.22 7.06 -10.01
CA ASP A 317 -6.83 6.96 -10.46
C ASP A 317 -6.32 8.17 -11.28
N LYS A 318 -6.88 9.36 -11.07
CA LYS A 318 -6.52 10.58 -11.81
C LYS A 318 -5.23 11.25 -11.35
N PHE A 319 -4.81 10.96 -10.12
CA PHE A 319 -3.63 11.55 -9.49
C PHE A 319 -2.55 10.51 -9.18
N LEU A 320 -2.50 9.39 -9.92
CA LEU A 320 -1.40 8.41 -9.83
C LEU A 320 -0.04 9.02 -10.19
N THR A 321 -0.04 10.12 -10.95
CA THR A 321 1.10 11.01 -11.15
C THR A 321 0.65 12.41 -10.75
N THR A 322 1.38 13.04 -9.84
CA THR A 322 1.09 14.42 -9.42
C THR A 322 1.22 15.38 -10.60
N PRO A 323 0.23 16.26 -10.86
CA PRO A 323 0.35 17.33 -11.85
C PRO A 323 1.56 18.24 -11.57
N ALA A 324 2.11 18.88 -12.59
CA ALA A 324 3.28 19.75 -12.41
C ALA A 324 3.00 20.96 -11.49
N THR A 325 1.74 21.40 -11.43
CA THR A 325 1.23 22.42 -10.50
C THR A 325 0.91 21.88 -9.11
N GLY A 326 1.39 20.68 -8.77
CA GLY A 326 1.18 20.06 -7.47
C GLY A 326 -0.23 19.53 -7.29
N LEU A 327 -0.57 19.16 -6.06
CA LEU A 327 -1.90 18.68 -5.69
C LEU A 327 -2.19 19.03 -4.23
N GLU A 328 -3.29 19.73 -4.00
CA GLU A 328 -3.97 19.78 -2.73
C GLU A 328 -5.16 18.81 -2.75
N ASP A 329 -5.30 17.99 -1.71
CA ASP A 329 -6.38 17.03 -1.54
C ASP A 329 -6.99 17.19 -0.14
N PHE A 330 -8.16 17.81 -0.07
CA PHE A 330 -9.01 17.76 1.12
C PHE A 330 -9.95 16.56 1.01
N TYR A 331 -9.97 15.72 2.04
CA TYR A 331 -10.82 14.53 2.02
C TYR A 331 -11.51 14.23 3.35
N ILE A 332 -12.64 13.53 3.24
CA ILE A 332 -13.38 12.98 4.37
C ILE A 332 -13.58 11.49 4.13
N ASP A 333 -13.10 10.68 5.07
CA ASP A 333 -13.31 9.24 5.07
C ASP A 333 -14.24 8.82 6.20
N LEU A 334 -15.27 8.03 5.88
CA LEU A 334 -16.15 7.37 6.85
C LEU A 334 -15.95 5.87 6.73
N THR A 335 -15.41 5.22 7.75
CA THR A 335 -15.25 3.76 7.80
C THR A 335 -16.05 3.17 8.95
N TYR A 336 -16.95 2.24 8.66
CA TYR A 336 -17.76 1.54 9.65
C TYR A 336 -17.60 0.03 9.51
N LYS A 337 -17.33 -0.65 10.63
CA LYS A 337 -17.37 -2.11 10.70
C LYS A 337 -18.66 -2.55 11.35
N VAL A 338 -19.54 -3.17 10.55
CA VAL A 338 -20.83 -3.70 11.00
C VAL A 338 -20.57 -4.89 11.92
N ASN A 339 -21.04 -4.80 13.16
CA ASN A 339 -20.99 -5.88 14.15
C ASN A 339 -22.23 -5.80 15.05
N ASN A 340 -22.49 -6.87 15.80
CA ASN A 340 -23.54 -6.95 16.82
C ASN A 340 -24.97 -6.75 16.27
N LEU A 341 -25.21 -7.08 15.00
CA LEU A 341 -26.57 -7.22 14.47
C LEU A 341 -27.10 -8.62 14.80
N GLU A 342 -28.37 -8.68 15.19
CA GLU A 342 -29.07 -9.92 15.57
C GLU A 342 -30.16 -10.29 14.54
N GLY A 343 -30.60 -11.55 14.59
CA GLY A 343 -31.68 -12.06 13.74
C GLY A 343 -31.32 -12.06 12.26
N ASN A 344 -32.25 -11.64 11.40
CA ASN A 344 -32.07 -11.67 9.95
C ASN A 344 -30.93 -10.77 9.43
N TRP A 345 -30.44 -9.83 10.25
CA TRP A 345 -29.38 -8.91 9.89
C TRP A 345 -27.98 -9.37 10.34
N GLU A 346 -27.88 -10.48 11.08
CA GLU A 346 -26.61 -11.07 11.51
C GLU A 346 -25.69 -11.38 10.31
N ILE A 347 -26.28 -11.69 9.15
CA ILE A 347 -25.56 -11.90 7.90
C ILE A 347 -24.76 -10.67 7.43
N LEU A 348 -24.98 -9.48 7.98
CA LEU A 348 -24.18 -8.29 7.66
C LEU A 348 -23.01 -8.08 8.62
N ASN A 349 -22.94 -8.83 9.73
CA ASN A 349 -21.80 -8.76 10.65
C ASN A 349 -20.49 -9.11 9.93
N GLY A 350 -19.44 -8.36 10.24
CA GLY A 350 -18.14 -8.46 9.59
C GLY A 350 -18.01 -7.66 8.29
N LEU A 351 -19.09 -7.05 7.78
CA LEU A 351 -19.02 -6.11 6.66
C LEU A 351 -18.26 -4.85 7.08
N SER A 352 -17.23 -4.50 6.32
CA SER A 352 -16.53 -3.22 6.38
C SER A 352 -17.06 -2.33 5.26
N ALA A 353 -17.60 -1.17 5.61
CA ALA A 353 -18.06 -0.16 4.68
C ALA A 353 -17.20 1.10 4.81
N LYS A 354 -16.70 1.62 3.68
CA LYS A 354 -16.02 2.91 3.58
C LYS A 354 -16.76 3.80 2.59
N ALA A 355 -16.98 5.05 2.95
CA ALA A 355 -17.29 6.12 2.00
C ALA A 355 -16.17 7.15 2.05
N GLN A 356 -15.83 7.74 0.91
CA GLN A 356 -14.84 8.81 0.82
C GLN A 356 -15.36 9.94 -0.06
N TYR A 357 -14.97 11.15 0.30
CA TYR A 357 -15.10 12.34 -0.53
C TYR A 357 -13.73 13.01 -0.62
N HIS A 358 -13.36 13.46 -1.81
CA HIS A 358 -12.17 14.25 -2.06
C HIS A 358 -12.55 15.52 -2.82
N ASN A 359 -11.87 16.62 -2.51
CA ASN A 359 -11.85 17.85 -3.31
C ASN A 359 -10.40 18.18 -3.61
N PHE A 360 -10.11 18.33 -4.91
CA PHE A 360 -8.76 18.43 -5.44
C PHE A 360 -8.53 19.80 -6.04
N ALA A 361 -7.37 20.39 -5.79
CA ALA A 361 -6.94 21.64 -6.41
C ALA A 361 -5.46 21.61 -6.77
N ALA A 362 -5.05 22.51 -7.66
CA ALA A 362 -3.63 22.80 -7.84
C ALA A 362 -3.05 23.43 -6.56
N GLU A 363 -1.84 23.02 -6.19
CA GLU A 363 -1.10 23.68 -5.11
C GLU A 363 -0.44 24.98 -5.60
N ASP A 364 0.07 24.98 -6.83
CA ASP A 364 0.56 26.16 -7.52
C ASP A 364 -0.45 26.61 -8.58
N GLY A 365 -1.06 27.78 -8.35
CA GLY A 365 -2.03 28.39 -9.25
C GLY A 365 -3.44 28.48 -8.65
N VAL A 366 -4.46 28.43 -9.52
CA VAL A 366 -5.88 28.62 -9.16
C VAL A 366 -6.81 27.58 -9.78
N MET A 367 -6.24 26.50 -10.35
CA MET A 367 -7.04 25.47 -11.03
C MET A 367 -7.78 24.61 -10.00
N ASP A 368 -9.08 24.45 -10.22
CA ASP A 368 -9.90 23.47 -9.49
C ASP A 368 -9.80 22.15 -10.24
N TYR A 369 -9.30 21.10 -9.60
CA TYR A 369 -9.21 19.79 -10.24
C TYR A 369 -10.48 18.99 -10.08
N GLY A 370 -11.49 19.48 -9.34
CA GLY A 370 -12.77 18.82 -9.16
C GLY A 370 -12.84 17.93 -7.93
N ASP A 371 -13.80 17.02 -7.91
CA ASP A 371 -14.14 16.22 -6.73
C ASP A 371 -14.37 14.75 -7.03
N GLU A 372 -14.16 13.90 -6.03
CA GLU A 372 -14.46 12.47 -6.14
C GLU A 372 -15.27 11.96 -4.97
N TRP A 373 -16.33 11.19 -5.27
CA TRP A 373 -17.03 10.35 -4.31
C TRP A 373 -16.69 8.88 -4.52
N GLY A 374 -16.49 8.15 -3.42
CA GLY A 374 -16.21 6.73 -3.44
C GLY A 374 -16.96 5.94 -2.38
N ILE A 375 -17.32 4.69 -2.70
CA ILE A 375 -17.88 3.73 -1.76
C ILE A 375 -17.14 2.40 -1.91
N PHE A 376 -16.75 1.79 -0.79
CA PHE A 376 -16.12 0.49 -0.75
C PHE A 376 -16.79 -0.39 0.30
N LEU A 377 -17.14 -1.60 -0.11
CA LEU A 377 -17.74 -2.63 0.73
C LEU A 377 -16.85 -3.86 0.67
N GLU A 378 -16.53 -4.44 1.83
CA GLU A 378 -15.68 -5.61 1.92
C GLU A 378 -16.17 -6.54 3.03
N LYS A 379 -16.22 -7.84 2.74
CA LYS A 379 -16.61 -8.85 3.72
C LYS A 379 -15.82 -10.13 3.56
N SER A 380 -15.24 -10.61 4.66
CA SER A 380 -14.80 -12.00 4.79
C SER A 380 -16.01 -12.90 4.97
N ILE A 381 -16.26 -13.77 3.99
CA ILE A 381 -17.38 -14.72 4.02
C ILE A 381 -17.04 -15.89 4.96
N ASN A 382 -15.79 -16.33 4.94
CA ASN A 382 -15.18 -17.26 5.89
C ASN A 382 -13.66 -17.00 5.96
N GLU A 383 -12.88 -17.91 6.55
CA GLU A 383 -11.42 -17.78 6.67
C GLU A 383 -10.66 -17.84 5.34
N HIS A 384 -11.28 -18.36 4.28
CA HIS A 384 -10.68 -18.55 2.95
C HIS A 384 -11.21 -17.56 1.91
N VAL A 385 -12.47 -17.13 2.03
CA VAL A 385 -13.17 -16.38 0.97
C VAL A 385 -13.47 -14.97 1.42
N LYS A 386 -13.08 -14.01 0.58
CA LYS A 386 -13.30 -12.58 0.78
C LYS A 386 -13.90 -11.96 -0.48
N ALA A 387 -14.91 -11.13 -0.31
CA ALA A 387 -15.53 -10.40 -1.41
C ALA A 387 -15.49 -8.90 -1.16
N SER A 388 -15.32 -8.11 -2.23
CA SER A 388 -15.40 -6.67 -2.15
C SER A 388 -15.98 -6.03 -3.40
N VAL A 389 -16.59 -4.85 -3.21
CA VAL A 389 -17.05 -3.97 -4.28
C VAL A 389 -16.56 -2.57 -3.98
N LYS A 390 -16.03 -1.89 -4.99
CA LYS A 390 -15.58 -0.51 -4.94
C LYS A 390 -16.23 0.29 -6.06
N TYR A 391 -16.68 1.50 -5.75
CA TYR A 391 -17.16 2.49 -6.70
C TYR A 391 -16.41 3.80 -6.50
N ALA A 392 -16.12 4.50 -7.59
CA ALA A 392 -15.57 5.84 -7.62
C ALA A 392 -16.24 6.67 -8.71
N ASN A 393 -16.51 7.94 -8.44
CA ASN A 393 -17.01 8.91 -9.41
C ASN A 393 -16.27 10.23 -9.22
N TYR A 394 -15.36 10.50 -10.15
CA TYR A 394 -14.64 11.75 -10.25
C TYR A 394 -15.34 12.67 -11.24
N ASN A 395 -15.68 13.87 -10.78
CA ASN A 395 -16.21 14.96 -11.61
C ASN A 395 -15.05 15.93 -11.84
N ALA A 396 -14.64 16.08 -13.09
CA ALA A 396 -13.51 16.92 -13.46
C ALA A 396 -13.95 18.38 -13.69
N ASP A 397 -13.10 19.31 -13.25
CA ASP A 397 -13.21 20.73 -13.61
C ASP A 397 -12.07 21.11 -14.58
N ASP A 398 -10.93 21.58 -14.08
CA ASP A 398 -9.80 22.06 -14.91
C ASP A 398 -8.74 20.98 -15.21
N PHE A 399 -8.87 19.77 -14.66
CA PHE A 399 -7.88 18.70 -14.82
C PHE A 399 -8.50 17.34 -15.16
N ALA A 400 -7.83 16.60 -16.04
CA ALA A 400 -8.27 15.30 -16.53
C ALA A 400 -9.71 15.31 -17.09
N THR A 401 -10.51 14.29 -16.76
CA THR A 401 -11.87 14.10 -17.29
C THR A 401 -12.73 13.29 -16.33
N ASP A 402 -14.05 13.51 -16.41
CA ASP A 402 -15.06 12.74 -15.67
C ASP A 402 -14.81 11.25 -15.79
N THR A 403 -14.88 10.53 -14.68
CA THR A 403 -14.61 9.08 -14.67
C THR A 403 -15.36 8.36 -13.57
N GLN A 404 -16.01 7.28 -13.97
CA GLN A 404 -16.68 6.33 -13.09
C GLN A 404 -15.97 4.98 -13.14
N LYS A 405 -15.72 4.40 -11.97
CA LYS A 405 -15.12 3.08 -11.84
C LYS A 405 -15.94 2.19 -10.94
N VAL A 406 -16.08 0.93 -11.33
CA VAL A 406 -16.60 -0.13 -10.45
C VAL A 406 -15.62 -1.30 -10.46
N THR A 407 -15.15 -1.71 -9.29
CA THR A 407 -14.34 -2.92 -9.13
C THR A 407 -15.09 -3.92 -8.26
N MET A 408 -15.11 -5.19 -8.66
CA MET A 408 -15.63 -6.30 -7.88
C MET A 408 -14.57 -7.37 -7.77
N ASP A 409 -14.31 -7.86 -6.56
CA ASP A 409 -13.31 -8.89 -6.29
C ASP A 409 -13.92 -10.05 -5.49
N ILE A 410 -13.52 -11.27 -5.83
CA ILE A 410 -13.66 -12.45 -4.99
C ILE A 410 -12.29 -13.10 -4.87
N GLY A 411 -11.72 -13.06 -3.66
CA GLY A 411 -10.47 -13.71 -3.31
C GLY A 411 -10.73 -15.02 -2.56
N ILE A 412 -9.92 -16.03 -2.86
CA ILE A 412 -9.93 -17.35 -2.23
C ILE A 412 -8.48 -17.72 -1.90
N SER A 413 -8.16 -17.93 -0.63
CA SER A 413 -6.80 -18.25 -0.18
C SER A 413 -6.77 -19.55 0.63
N PHE A 414 -5.70 -20.34 0.45
CA PHE A 414 -5.48 -21.66 1.05
C PHE A 414 -4.11 -21.77 1.71
#